data_AF-A0A959TK76-F1
#
_entry.id   AF-A0A959TK76-F1
#
_cell.length_a   1.000
_cell.length_b   1.000
_cell.length_c   1.000
_cell.angle_alpha   90.00
_cell.angle_beta   90.00
_cell.angle_gamma   90.00
#
_symmetry.space_group_name_H-M   'P 1'
#
loop_
_entity.id
_entity.type
_entity.pdbx_description
1 polymer ?
#
loop_
_entity_poly.entity_id
_entity_poly.type
_entity_poly.pdbx_seq_one_letter_code
_entity_poly.pdbx_strand_id
1 'polypeptide(L)'
;MPRTTEILLTVALLSGAHAGFAQPGESLSPLHAQPREGALQAMQRSDLNELFLYDFLPQELPIQDDFSVDRTRSRWSQAGDPDVSLDQIVYRLDTNGTELPEMEFALDTTYYFRWDTSSTGADSLAVQLPLPSYALTIRDLTVWPVTLEVVDAWPPYNVFDTLDQNTPDTLGVNPDVLQDSLLVYTVDADTRTYMQGGTQVPLILWED
;
A
#
# COMPACT_ATOMS: atom_id res chain seq x y z
N MET A 1 22.22 -80.57 13.89
CA MET A 1 21.19 -81.49 14.43
C MET A 1 21.72 -82.04 15.75
N PRO A 2 20.94 -82.18 16.85
CA PRO A 2 19.50 -82.06 17.01
C PRO A 2 19.03 -81.08 18.13
N ARG A 3 17.74 -80.69 18.00
CA ARG A 3 16.68 -80.61 19.04
C ARG A 3 16.82 -79.64 20.24
N THR A 4 16.04 -78.56 20.14
CA THR A 4 14.90 -78.22 21.02
C THR A 4 14.86 -78.84 22.42
N THR A 5 14.83 -78.00 23.45
CA THR A 5 13.94 -78.22 24.61
C THR A 5 13.62 -76.90 25.27
N GLU A 6 12.32 -76.59 25.32
CA GLU A 6 11.73 -75.48 26.05
C GLU A 6 11.76 -75.77 27.56
N ILE A 7 11.97 -74.75 28.38
CA ILE A 7 11.42 -74.72 29.74
C ILE A 7 10.74 -73.36 29.93
N LEU A 8 9.40 -73.42 29.94
CA LEU A 8 8.52 -72.38 30.43
C LEU A 8 8.78 -72.15 31.93
N LEU A 9 8.93 -70.89 32.34
CA LEU A 9 8.59 -70.46 33.69
C LEU A 9 7.80 -69.15 33.63
N THR A 10 6.49 -69.29 33.71
CA THR A 10 5.52 -68.21 33.87
C THR A 10 5.46 -67.81 35.35
N VAL A 11 5.83 -66.56 35.66
CA VAL A 11 5.41 -65.88 36.89
C VAL A 11 4.75 -64.57 36.45
N ALA A 12 3.43 -64.54 36.58
CA ALA A 12 2.63 -63.33 36.50
C ALA A 12 2.85 -62.50 37.77
N LEU A 13 2.93 -61.17 37.66
CA LEU A 13 2.05 -60.27 38.42
C LEU A 13 2.26 -58.79 38.02
N LEU A 14 1.13 -58.18 37.63
CA LEU A 14 0.66 -56.84 37.99
C LEU A 14 1.38 -55.56 37.49
N SER A 15 0.67 -54.91 36.56
CA SER A 15 0.25 -53.49 36.60
C SER A 15 1.32 -52.39 36.71
N GLY A 16 1.44 -51.63 35.61
CA GLY A 16 2.12 -50.33 35.60
C GLY A 16 2.05 -49.66 34.24
N ALA A 17 0.84 -49.33 33.77
CA ALA A 17 0.66 -48.49 32.59
C ALA A 17 1.02 -47.04 32.95
N HIS A 18 2.22 -46.57 32.60
CA HIS A 18 2.54 -45.14 32.58
C HIS A 18 2.98 -44.75 31.17
N ALA A 19 2.00 -44.24 30.42
CA ALA A 19 2.22 -43.44 29.23
C ALA A 19 2.91 -42.14 29.67
N GLY A 20 4.21 -42.04 29.44
CA GLY A 20 4.96 -40.78 29.48
C GLY A 20 5.05 -40.23 28.07
N PHE A 21 4.08 -39.40 27.68
CA PHE A 21 4.19 -38.56 26.49
C PHE A 21 5.39 -37.63 26.68
N ALA A 22 6.41 -37.79 25.83
CA ALA A 22 7.46 -36.79 25.69
C ALA A 22 6.80 -35.50 25.17
N GLN A 23 6.86 -34.44 25.97
CA GLN A 23 6.45 -33.10 25.53
C GLN A 23 7.37 -32.65 24.38
N PRO A 24 6.85 -32.02 23.32
CA PRO A 24 7.70 -31.35 22.34
C PRO A 24 8.41 -30.21 23.06
N GLY A 25 9.75 -30.26 23.07
CA GLY A 25 10.55 -29.17 23.59
C GLY A 25 10.15 -27.86 22.91
N GLU A 26 9.98 -26.83 23.71
CA GLU A 26 9.86 -25.45 23.24
C GLU A 26 11.09 -25.13 22.41
N SER A 27 10.92 -25.13 21.09
CA SER A 27 11.92 -24.63 20.16
C SER A 27 11.74 -23.11 20.08
N LEU A 28 12.69 -22.36 20.64
CA LEU A 28 12.82 -20.92 20.39
C LEU A 28 13.28 -20.72 18.95
N SER A 29 12.34 -20.61 18.01
CA SER A 29 12.62 -20.11 16.68
C SER A 29 12.67 -18.58 16.69
N PRO A 30 13.53 -17.93 15.89
CA PRO A 30 13.52 -16.49 15.72
C PRO A 30 12.14 -16.01 15.25
N LEU A 31 11.68 -14.88 15.79
CA LEU A 31 10.48 -14.20 15.30
C LEU A 31 10.77 -13.71 13.86
N HIS A 32 10.20 -14.37 12.85
CA HIS A 32 10.60 -14.20 11.45
C HIS A 32 10.21 -12.87 10.79
N ALA A 33 9.55 -11.95 11.50
CA ALA A 33 9.40 -10.58 11.04
C ALA A 33 9.02 -9.70 12.24
N GLN A 34 9.83 -8.66 12.48
CA GLN A 34 9.31 -7.46 13.12
C GLN A 34 8.77 -6.57 12.00
N PRO A 35 7.51 -6.12 12.06
CA PRO A 35 7.08 -4.97 11.28
C PRO A 35 7.97 -3.81 11.68
N ARG A 36 8.89 -3.40 10.80
CA ARG A 36 9.57 -2.12 10.94
C ARG A 36 8.54 -1.05 10.61
N GLU A 37 8.59 0.12 11.23
CA GLU A 37 7.65 1.22 10.93
C GLU A 37 7.61 1.54 9.41
N GLY A 38 8.74 1.36 8.70
CA GLY A 38 8.85 1.44 7.23
C GLY A 38 8.08 0.40 6.41
N ALA A 39 7.76 -0.77 6.98
CA ALA A 39 6.98 -1.79 6.28
C ALA A 39 5.51 -1.38 6.15
N LEU A 40 4.97 -0.62 7.11
CA LEU A 40 3.61 -0.08 7.03
C LEU A 40 3.51 1.04 5.99
N GLN A 41 4.56 1.85 5.81
CA GLN A 41 4.63 2.86 4.75
C GLN A 41 4.84 2.22 3.37
N ALA A 42 5.63 1.16 3.26
CA ALA A 42 5.68 0.37 2.03
C ALA A 42 4.32 -0.29 1.69
N MET A 43 3.51 -0.62 2.71
CA MET A 43 2.11 -1.03 2.55
C MET A 43 1.14 0.14 2.28
N GLN A 44 1.57 1.40 2.40
CA GLN A 44 0.80 2.57 1.94
C GLN A 44 0.94 2.80 0.43
N ARG A 45 1.87 2.13 -0.26
CA ARG A 45 1.71 1.91 -1.70
C ARG A 45 0.53 0.94 -1.83
N SER A 46 -0.65 1.51 -1.98
CA SER A 46 -1.91 0.79 -2.01
C SER A 46 -1.92 -0.25 -3.14
N ASP A 47 -2.75 -1.27 -2.96
CA ASP A 47 -3.39 -1.96 -4.08
C ASP A 47 -3.88 -0.93 -5.12
N LEU A 48 -3.95 -1.31 -6.39
CA LEU A 48 -4.38 -0.44 -7.51
C LEU A 48 -5.51 0.52 -7.09
N ASN A 49 -5.17 1.81 -6.94
CA ASN A 49 -6.11 2.87 -6.61
C ASN A 49 -6.85 3.27 -7.89
N GLU A 50 -8.09 2.82 -8.03
CA GLU A 50 -8.92 3.04 -9.21
C GLU A 50 -10.21 3.78 -8.85
N LEU A 51 -10.61 4.74 -9.69
CA LEU A 51 -11.87 5.48 -9.61
C LEU A 51 -12.60 5.36 -10.94
N PHE A 52 -13.89 5.02 -10.91
CA PHE A 52 -14.74 4.91 -12.10
C PHE A 52 -15.82 5.99 -12.09
N LEU A 53 -15.77 6.87 -13.08
CA LEU A 53 -16.74 7.93 -13.32
C LEU A 53 -17.74 7.47 -14.39
N TYR A 54 -19.00 7.28 -13.99
CA TYR A 54 -20.03 6.78 -14.88
C TYR A 54 -20.74 7.90 -15.61
N ASP A 55 -20.73 7.84 -16.94
CA ASP A 55 -21.54 8.71 -17.77
C ASP A 55 -22.94 8.16 -17.95
N PHE A 56 -23.87 9.08 -18.18
CA PHE A 56 -25.29 8.80 -18.15
C PHE A 56 -26.04 9.53 -19.27
N LEU A 57 -26.96 8.82 -19.92
CA LEU A 57 -27.81 9.42 -20.93
C LEU A 57 -28.94 10.22 -20.26
N PRO A 58 -29.17 11.48 -20.66
CA PRO A 58 -30.30 12.24 -20.15
C PRO A 58 -31.63 11.60 -20.56
N GLN A 59 -32.61 11.64 -19.66
CA GLN A 59 -33.97 11.17 -19.91
C GLN A 59 -34.97 12.32 -19.73
N GLU A 60 -35.96 12.39 -20.62
CA GLU A 60 -37.05 13.35 -20.51
C GLU A 60 -38.22 12.75 -19.71
N LEU A 61 -38.64 13.44 -18.65
CA LEU A 61 -39.78 13.07 -17.81
C LEU A 61 -41.11 13.46 -18.48
N PRO A 62 -42.22 12.71 -18.28
CA PRO A 62 -42.40 11.65 -17.29
C PRO A 62 -42.04 10.25 -17.77
N ILE A 63 -41.24 9.53 -16.98
CA ILE A 63 -40.98 8.09 -17.13
C ILE A 63 -42.08 7.34 -16.37
N GLN A 64 -42.70 6.34 -16.98
CA GLN A 64 -43.52 5.39 -16.22
C GLN A 64 -42.53 4.45 -15.51
N ASP A 65 -42.70 4.08 -14.25
CA ASP A 65 -41.88 3.01 -13.67
C ASP A 65 -42.81 2.02 -13.00
N ASP A 66 -42.65 0.73 -13.35
CA ASP A 66 -43.46 -0.34 -12.79
C ASP A 66 -42.84 -0.96 -11.54
N PHE A 67 -41.62 -0.54 -11.14
CA PHE A 67 -40.85 -1.01 -9.98
C PHE A 67 -40.75 -2.55 -9.85
N SER A 68 -41.09 -3.29 -10.91
CA SER A 68 -41.22 -4.76 -10.87
C SER A 68 -39.92 -5.45 -11.25
N VAL A 69 -39.04 -4.73 -11.94
CA VAL A 69 -37.73 -5.19 -12.40
C VAL A 69 -36.73 -4.07 -12.16
N ASP A 70 -35.59 -4.42 -11.55
CA ASP A 70 -34.45 -3.54 -11.48
C ASP A 70 -33.85 -3.35 -12.88
N ARG A 71 -33.95 -2.12 -13.39
CA ARG A 71 -33.41 -1.70 -14.69
C ARG A 71 -32.30 -0.66 -14.50
N THR A 72 -31.69 -0.62 -13.31
CA THR A 72 -30.62 0.29 -12.99
C THR A 72 -29.28 -0.20 -13.53
N ARG A 73 -28.39 0.73 -13.87
CA ARG A 73 -27.03 0.39 -14.26
C ARG A 73 -26.23 0.00 -13.01
N SER A 74 -25.81 -1.26 -12.92
CA SER A 74 -24.88 -1.71 -11.87
C SER A 74 -23.50 -1.04 -12.02
N ARG A 75 -22.92 -0.57 -10.91
CA ARG A 75 -21.60 0.10 -10.85
C ARG A 75 -20.49 -0.87 -10.46
N TRP A 76 -20.13 -1.75 -11.38
CA TRP A 76 -19.19 -2.87 -11.17
C TRP A 76 -18.14 -2.97 -12.28
N SER A 77 -17.95 -1.90 -13.03
CA SER A 77 -16.96 -1.82 -14.10
C SER A 77 -15.55 -2.05 -13.58
N GLN A 78 -14.72 -2.67 -14.43
CA GLN A 78 -13.33 -3.00 -14.14
C GLN A 78 -12.42 -2.44 -15.22
N ALA A 79 -11.16 -2.21 -14.86
CA ALA A 79 -10.14 -1.85 -15.84
C ALA A 79 -10.05 -2.91 -16.95
N GLY A 80 -10.26 -2.50 -18.20
CA GLY A 80 -10.22 -3.36 -19.38
C GLY A 80 -11.59 -3.80 -19.91
N ASP A 81 -12.69 -3.42 -19.25
CA ASP A 81 -14.03 -3.57 -19.82
C ASP A 81 -14.18 -2.71 -21.11
N PRO A 82 -15.00 -3.16 -22.09
CA PRO A 82 -15.10 -2.50 -23.39
C PRO A 82 -15.70 -1.10 -23.36
N ASP A 83 -16.43 -0.73 -22.32
CA ASP A 83 -17.03 0.58 -22.08
C ASP A 83 -16.23 1.44 -21.08
N VAL A 84 -15.05 0.97 -20.67
CA VAL A 84 -14.18 1.66 -19.70
C VAL A 84 -12.95 2.20 -20.39
N SER A 85 -12.73 3.51 -20.27
CA SER A 85 -11.55 4.20 -20.78
C SER A 85 -10.77 4.85 -19.66
N LEU A 86 -9.44 4.74 -19.69
CA LEU A 86 -8.58 5.51 -18.77
C LEU A 86 -8.60 6.98 -19.20
N ASP A 87 -9.09 7.86 -18.32
CA ASP A 87 -9.16 9.30 -18.57
C ASP A 87 -7.84 9.98 -18.16
N GLN A 88 -7.42 9.76 -16.91
CA GLN A 88 -6.22 10.38 -16.37
C GLN A 88 -5.58 9.57 -15.24
N ILE A 89 -4.30 9.84 -14.97
CA ILE A 89 -3.57 9.33 -13.82
C ILE A 89 -3.21 10.53 -12.95
N VAL A 90 -3.65 10.51 -11.69
CA VAL A 90 -3.37 11.57 -10.73
C VAL A 90 -2.32 11.07 -9.75
N TYR A 91 -1.15 11.71 -9.72
CA TYR A 91 -0.10 11.38 -8.78
C TYR A 91 -0.30 12.10 -7.44
N ARG A 92 0.04 11.43 -6.35
CA ARG A 92 -0.05 11.97 -5.00
C ARG A 92 0.91 13.13 -4.78
N LEU A 93 2.14 13.00 -5.29
CA LEU A 93 3.24 13.93 -5.09
C LEU A 93 3.65 14.60 -6.40
N ASP A 94 3.81 15.91 -6.34
CA ASP A 94 4.30 16.74 -7.43
C ASP A 94 5.28 17.79 -6.89
N THR A 95 6.43 17.93 -7.55
CA THR A 95 7.36 19.03 -7.30
C THR A 95 7.45 19.92 -8.53
N ASN A 96 6.90 21.14 -8.42
CA ASN A 96 6.91 22.16 -9.49
C ASN A 96 6.38 21.67 -10.85
N GLY A 97 5.29 20.88 -10.87
CA GLY A 97 4.69 20.33 -12.08
C GLY A 97 5.43 19.11 -12.63
N THR A 98 6.32 18.50 -11.85
CA THR A 98 7.05 17.28 -12.20
C THR A 98 6.65 16.16 -11.26
N GLU A 99 6.12 15.10 -11.84
CA GLU A 99 5.65 13.90 -11.15
C GLU A 99 6.58 12.75 -11.53
N LEU A 100 7.32 12.23 -10.55
CA LEU A 100 8.18 11.06 -10.73
C LEU A 100 7.61 9.88 -9.92
N PRO A 101 7.66 8.65 -10.44
CA PRO A 101 7.04 7.48 -9.82
C PRO A 101 7.71 7.01 -8.52
N GLU A 102 8.94 7.46 -8.22
CA GLU A 102 9.74 7.01 -7.08
C GLU A 102 10.00 8.12 -6.06
N MET A 103 9.14 9.15 -6.01
CA MET A 103 9.33 10.26 -5.09
C MET A 103 9.05 9.84 -3.64
N GLU A 104 9.95 10.22 -2.76
CA GLU A 104 9.84 10.03 -1.33
C GLU A 104 10.47 11.23 -0.62
N PHE A 105 9.83 11.71 0.43
CA PHE A 105 10.28 12.88 1.17
C PHE A 105 10.04 12.72 2.67
N ALA A 106 10.86 13.43 3.45
CA ALA A 106 10.62 13.69 4.86
C ALA A 106 9.94 15.06 5.02
N LEU A 107 8.95 15.15 5.91
CA LEU A 107 8.30 16.40 6.29
C LEU A 107 9.10 17.15 7.37
N ASP A 108 9.96 16.42 8.08
CA ASP A 108 10.93 17.01 9.00
C ASP A 108 12.26 17.34 8.29
N THR A 109 12.96 18.35 8.83
CA THR A 109 14.21 18.83 8.26
C THR A 109 15.32 17.77 8.35
N THR A 110 15.92 17.44 7.20
CA THR A 110 17.14 16.63 7.15
C THR A 110 18.38 17.51 7.01
N TYR A 111 19.54 16.97 7.40
CA TYR A 111 20.74 17.75 7.61
C TYR A 111 21.97 17.16 6.92
N TYR A 112 22.87 18.08 6.58
CA TYR A 112 24.26 17.84 6.28
C TYR A 112 25.10 18.12 7.54
N PHE A 113 25.83 17.10 7.98
CA PHE A 113 26.75 17.17 9.11
C PHE A 113 28.18 17.07 8.60
N ARG A 114 29.06 17.96 9.09
CA ARG A 114 30.51 17.84 8.88
C ARG A 114 31.22 17.65 10.20
N TRP A 115 32.02 16.59 10.30
CA TRP A 115 32.80 16.23 11.47
C TRP A 115 34.28 16.55 11.29
N ASP A 116 34.90 17.05 12.35
CA ASP A 116 36.35 17.26 12.46
C ASP A 116 36.95 16.17 13.35
N THR A 117 37.85 15.38 12.77
CA THR A 117 38.57 14.26 13.40
C THR A 117 40.01 14.64 13.80
N SER A 118 40.37 15.92 13.75
CA SER A 118 41.75 16.36 13.98
C SER A 118 42.26 16.18 15.43
N SER A 119 42.85 15.02 15.66
CA SER A 119 44.02 14.71 16.51
C SER A 119 44.07 15.04 18.02
N THR A 120 42.96 15.33 18.71
CA THR A 120 42.97 15.45 20.19
C THR A 120 41.94 14.60 20.95
N GLY A 121 41.42 13.55 20.31
CA GLY A 121 40.81 12.41 21.01
C GLY A 121 39.30 12.44 21.20
N ALA A 122 38.60 13.41 20.60
CA ALA A 122 37.15 13.40 20.49
C ALA A 122 36.71 13.97 19.13
N ASP A 123 35.82 13.27 18.45
CA ASP A 123 35.20 13.75 17.22
C ASP A 123 34.28 14.93 17.58
N SER A 124 34.42 16.03 16.84
CA SER A 124 33.61 17.24 17.08
C SER A 124 32.80 17.59 15.84
N LEU A 125 31.55 18.02 16.06
CA LEU A 125 30.69 18.51 15.00
C LEU A 125 31.17 19.90 14.58
N ALA A 126 31.67 20.03 13.35
CA ALA A 126 32.17 21.29 12.81
C ALA A 126 31.06 22.13 12.16
N VAL A 127 30.14 21.48 11.43
CA VAL A 127 29.05 22.15 10.71
C VAL A 127 27.79 21.30 10.75
N GLN A 128 26.64 21.96 10.95
CA GLN A 128 25.31 21.40 10.72
C GLN A 128 24.53 22.38 9.85
N LEU A 129 24.10 21.94 8.67
CA LEU A 129 23.31 22.74 7.73
C LEU A 129 22.08 21.93 7.29
N PRO A 130 20.89 22.54 7.22
CA PRO A 130 19.72 21.87 6.65
C PRO A 130 19.97 21.58 5.16
N LEU A 131 19.50 20.43 4.68
CA LEU A 131 19.49 20.14 3.25
C LEU A 131 18.50 21.06 2.52
N PRO A 132 18.66 21.27 1.20
CA PRO A 132 17.70 22.03 0.41
C PRO A 132 16.30 21.43 0.51
N SER A 133 15.31 22.26 0.83
CA SER A 133 13.90 21.87 0.79
C SER A 133 13.33 21.99 -0.62
N TYR A 134 12.24 21.26 -0.84
CA TYR A 134 11.42 21.30 -2.04
C TYR A 134 10.00 21.70 -1.66
N ALA A 135 9.38 22.57 -2.47
CA ALA A 135 7.96 22.85 -2.36
C ALA A 135 7.18 21.67 -2.96
N LEU A 136 6.66 20.81 -2.10
CA LEU A 136 5.96 19.60 -2.46
C LEU A 136 4.45 19.86 -2.48
N THR A 137 3.80 19.57 -3.60
CA THR A 137 2.34 19.53 -3.67
C THR A 137 1.89 18.10 -3.36
N ILE A 138 1.10 17.95 -2.30
CA ILE A 138 0.52 16.69 -1.87
C ILE A 138 -0.97 16.71 -2.23
N ARG A 139 -1.42 15.68 -2.95
CA ARG A 139 -2.83 15.49 -3.32
C ARG A 139 -3.43 14.38 -2.45
N ASP A 140 -4.63 14.62 -1.90
CA ASP A 140 -5.39 13.58 -1.22
C ASP A 140 -6.13 12.74 -2.26
N LEU A 141 -5.67 11.48 -2.42
CA LEU A 141 -6.24 10.54 -3.38
C LEU A 141 -7.50 9.84 -2.85
N THR A 142 -7.89 10.07 -1.59
CA THR A 142 -9.06 9.41 -0.97
C THR A 142 -10.39 10.14 -1.24
N VAL A 143 -10.32 11.35 -1.79
CA VAL A 143 -11.49 12.21 -2.06
C VAL A 143 -11.48 12.65 -3.52
N TRP A 144 -12.67 12.69 -4.14
CA TRP A 144 -12.86 13.20 -5.50
C TRP A 144 -13.87 14.36 -5.52
N PRO A 145 -13.58 15.50 -6.17
CA PRO A 145 -12.31 15.88 -6.80
C PRO A 145 -11.15 15.98 -5.79
N VAL A 146 -9.93 15.69 -6.24
CA VAL A 146 -8.75 15.67 -5.37
C VAL A 146 -8.48 17.05 -4.76
N THR A 147 -8.18 17.08 -3.46
CA THR A 147 -7.73 18.28 -2.77
C THR A 147 -6.21 18.32 -2.75
N LEU A 148 -5.64 19.53 -2.77
CA LEU A 148 -4.19 19.74 -2.77
C LEU A 148 -3.74 20.60 -1.59
N GLU A 149 -2.55 20.28 -1.09
CA GLU A 149 -1.82 21.03 -0.08
C GLU A 149 -0.37 21.22 -0.55
N VAL A 150 0.23 22.36 -0.23
CA VAL A 150 1.64 22.64 -0.55
C VAL A 150 2.41 22.72 0.76
N VAL A 151 3.45 21.90 0.89
CA VAL A 151 4.31 21.82 2.07
C VAL A 151 5.78 21.85 1.68
N ASP A 152 6.63 22.35 2.59
CA ASP A 152 8.07 22.21 2.44
C ASP A 152 8.48 20.80 2.88
N ALA A 153 9.25 20.11 2.05
CA ALA A 153 9.72 18.77 2.31
C ALA A 153 11.21 18.63 1.97
N TRP A 154 11.85 17.63 2.58
CA TRP A 154 13.29 17.39 2.44
C TRP A 154 13.58 15.99 1.90
N PRO A 155 14.76 15.78 1.28
CA PRO A 155 15.20 14.45 0.92
C PRO A 155 15.22 13.53 2.15
N PRO A 156 14.80 12.26 2.04
CA PRO A 156 14.70 11.32 3.17
C PRO A 156 16.07 10.71 3.50
N TYR A 157 17.11 11.52 3.60
CA TYR A 157 18.43 11.10 4.03
C TYR A 157 19.18 12.25 4.69
N ASN A 158 20.08 11.91 5.61
CA ASN A 158 21.09 12.83 6.12
C ASN A 158 22.42 12.56 5.42
N VAL A 159 23.26 13.59 5.34
CA VAL A 159 24.61 13.49 4.77
C VAL A 159 25.62 13.68 5.88
N PHE A 160 26.58 12.76 6.00
CA PHE A 160 27.67 12.79 6.96
C PHE A 160 28.99 12.92 6.21
N ASP A 161 29.69 14.02 6.42
CA ASP A 161 30.99 14.30 5.83
C ASP A 161 32.05 14.37 6.93
N THR A 162 33.20 13.73 6.73
CA THR A 162 34.31 13.77 7.68
C THR A 162 35.46 14.51 7.03
N LEU A 163 36.02 15.55 7.67
CA LEU A 163 37.03 16.43 7.06
C LEU A 163 38.26 15.69 6.50
N ASP A 164 38.65 14.58 7.12
CA ASP A 164 39.80 13.76 6.69
C ASP A 164 39.42 12.67 5.67
N GLN A 165 38.14 12.55 5.29
CA GLN A 165 37.64 11.59 4.30
C GLN A 165 36.98 12.32 3.12
N ASN A 166 37.42 12.03 1.90
CA ASN A 166 36.94 12.73 0.70
C ASN A 166 35.58 12.22 0.17
N THR A 167 34.90 11.33 0.88
CA THR A 167 33.64 10.72 0.45
C THR A 167 32.59 10.88 1.55
N PRO A 168 31.61 11.79 1.35
CA PRO A 168 30.48 11.89 2.25
C PRO A 168 29.63 10.63 2.20
N ASP A 169 29.17 10.18 3.36
CA ASP A 169 28.24 9.08 3.51
C ASP A 169 26.80 9.62 3.59
N THR A 170 25.85 8.83 3.08
CA THR A 170 24.42 9.14 3.20
C THR A 170 23.75 8.11 4.09
N LEU A 171 22.93 8.57 5.03
CA LEU A 171 22.12 7.71 5.89
C LEU A 171 20.65 7.98 5.61
N GLY A 172 19.96 6.98 5.09
CA GLY A 172 18.52 7.06 4.85
C GLY A 172 17.74 7.26 6.14
N VAL A 173 16.72 8.10 6.06
CA VAL A 173 15.69 8.30 7.08
C VAL A 173 14.40 7.71 6.52
N ASN A 174 13.50 7.26 7.40
CA ASN A 174 12.20 6.81 6.93
C ASN A 174 11.45 8.01 6.32
N PRO A 175 10.97 7.91 5.06
CA PRO A 175 10.17 8.96 4.47
C PRO A 175 8.79 9.02 5.15
N ASP A 176 8.29 10.24 5.32
CA ASP A 176 6.94 10.49 5.85
C ASP A 176 5.88 10.39 4.75
N VAL A 177 6.27 10.76 3.52
CA VAL A 177 5.41 10.75 2.34
C VAL A 177 6.07 9.99 1.20
N LEU A 178 5.26 9.16 0.56
CA LEU A 178 5.64 8.30 -0.56
C LEU A 178 4.76 8.62 -1.77
N GLN A 179 5.33 8.47 -2.96
CA GLN A 179 4.57 8.58 -4.19
C GLN A 179 3.53 7.47 -4.29
N ASP A 180 2.35 7.86 -4.76
CA ASP A 180 1.24 6.98 -5.10
C ASP A 180 0.48 7.57 -6.29
N SER A 181 -0.43 6.81 -6.91
CA SER A 181 -1.25 7.32 -8.01
C SER A 181 -2.67 6.76 -8.00
N LEU A 182 -3.63 7.60 -8.37
CA LEU A 182 -5.01 7.24 -8.63
C LEU A 182 -5.25 7.16 -10.13
N LEU A 183 -5.75 6.03 -10.60
CA LEU A 183 -6.17 5.82 -11.97
C LEU A 183 -7.65 6.19 -12.08
N VAL A 184 -7.95 7.19 -12.90
CA VAL A 184 -9.32 7.66 -13.10
C VAL A 184 -9.80 7.17 -14.45
N TYR A 185 -10.87 6.39 -14.41
CA TYR A 185 -11.55 5.84 -15.56
C TYR A 185 -12.87 6.55 -15.79
N THR A 186 -13.22 6.73 -17.06
CA THR A 186 -14.58 7.05 -17.47
C THR A 186 -15.26 5.78 -17.98
N VAL A 187 -16.54 5.64 -17.64
CA VAL A 187 -17.37 4.53 -18.08
C VAL A 187 -18.47 5.09 -18.97
N ASP A 188 -18.41 4.79 -20.25
CA ASP A 188 -19.32 5.31 -21.27
C ASP A 188 -20.77 5.03 -20.88
N ALA A 189 -21.69 5.91 -21.26
CA ALA A 189 -23.10 5.72 -20.97
C ALA A 189 -23.66 4.46 -21.66
N ASP A 190 -24.44 3.66 -20.92
CA ASP A 190 -25.08 2.47 -21.49
C ASP A 190 -26.15 2.91 -22.51
N THR A 191 -25.97 2.48 -23.76
CA THR A 191 -26.88 2.79 -24.87
C THR A 191 -28.03 1.80 -25.01
N ARG A 192 -28.04 0.74 -24.18
CA ARG A 192 -29.15 -0.22 -24.16
C ARG A 192 -30.41 0.46 -23.68
N THR A 193 -31.52 0.04 -24.28
CA THR A 193 -32.85 0.58 -24.06
C THR A 193 -33.85 -0.54 -23.88
N TYR A 194 -35.00 -0.23 -23.27
CA TYR A 194 -36.12 -1.15 -23.15
C TYR A 194 -37.42 -0.49 -23.60
N MET A 195 -38.43 -1.31 -23.89
CA MET A 195 -39.74 -0.82 -24.31
C MET A 195 -40.64 -0.57 -23.11
N GLN A 196 -41.24 0.61 -23.06
CA GLN A 196 -42.19 1.00 -22.04
C GLN A 196 -43.37 1.75 -22.66
N GLY A 197 -44.57 1.20 -22.53
CA GLY A 197 -45.78 1.83 -23.05
C GLY A 197 -45.76 2.12 -24.57
N GLY A 198 -44.91 1.42 -25.34
CA GLY A 198 -44.72 1.66 -26.78
C GLY A 198 -43.59 2.63 -27.14
N THR A 199 -42.90 3.19 -26.16
CA THR A 199 -41.73 4.07 -26.34
C THR A 199 -40.45 3.36 -25.91
N GLN A 200 -39.35 3.62 -26.60
CA GLN A 200 -38.03 3.11 -26.25
C GLN A 200 -37.36 4.08 -25.26
N VAL A 201 -36.97 3.57 -24.09
CA VAL A 201 -36.37 4.36 -22.99
C VAL A 201 -35.02 3.75 -22.58
N PRO A 202 -34.02 4.54 -22.15
CA PRO A 202 -32.73 4.01 -21.70
C PRO A 202 -32.87 3.24 -20.38
N LEU A 203 -31.92 2.33 -20.07
CA LEU A 203 -31.80 1.80 -18.71
C LEU A 203 -31.62 2.97 -17.73
N ILE A 204 -32.38 2.95 -16.63
CA ILE A 204 -32.57 4.12 -15.77
C ILE A 204 -31.40 4.24 -14.76
N LEU A 205 -31.05 5.45 -14.37
CA LEU A 205 -30.27 5.70 -13.15
C LEU A 205 -31.21 5.90 -11.97
N TRP A 206 -31.27 4.96 -11.06
CA TRP A 206 -31.56 5.31 -9.67
C TRP A 206 -30.58 4.52 -8.82
N GLU A 207 -29.50 5.17 -8.41
CA GLU A 207 -28.78 4.74 -7.22
C GLU A 207 -28.22 6.00 -6.57
N ASP A 208 -28.66 6.26 -5.35
CA ASP A 208 -28.22 7.38 -4.49
C ASP A 208 -26.70 7.38 -4.30
#